data_AF-A0A9W6YLZ3-F1
#
_entry.id   AF-A0A9W6YLZ3-F1
#
_cell.length_a   1.000
_cell.length_b   1.000
_cell.length_c   1.000
_cell.angle_alpha   90.00
_cell.angle_beta   90.00
_cell.angle_gamma   90.00
#
_symmetry.space_group_name_H-M   'P 1'
#
loop_
_entity.id
_entity.type
_entity.pdbx_description
1 polymer ?
#
loop_
_entity_poly.entity_id
_entity_poly.type
_entity_poly.pdbx_seq_one_letter_code
_entity_poly.pdbx_strand_id
1 'polypeptide(L)'
;MCGSFVKLDSTNLVQDGYNSTWKYSFPGSAADFKDVACAVQSISMYNSEYNIDAAQFWNNSFKVEVPTAGTTSTVSVSLPDGRFSYTDINRSIQTAFVNAGAYLTNPSGENVFYIQLTENSVVLCCSIRF
;
A
#
# COMPACT_ATOMS: atom_id res chain seq x y z
N MET A 1 19.18 -32.10 -6.26
CA MET A 1 17.71 -32.07 -6.17
C MET A 1 17.17 -31.53 -7.49
N CYS A 2 16.31 -32.27 -8.17
CA CYS A 2 15.61 -31.78 -9.36
C CYS A 2 14.36 -31.05 -8.85
N GLY A 3 14.29 -29.73 -9.04
CA GLY A 3 13.15 -28.90 -8.64
C GLY A 3 12.41 -28.41 -9.87
N SER A 4 11.07 -28.47 -9.84
CA SER A 4 10.21 -27.94 -10.89
C SER A 4 9.47 -26.71 -10.36
N PHE A 5 9.44 -25.64 -11.15
CA PHE A 5 8.71 -24.42 -10.81
C PHE A 5 7.29 -24.48 -11.39
N VAL A 6 6.29 -24.30 -10.54
CA VAL A 6 4.89 -24.09 -10.95
C VAL A 6 4.57 -22.62 -10.75
N LYS A 7 4.22 -21.91 -11.84
CA LYS A 7 3.73 -20.53 -11.78
C LYS A 7 2.20 -20.56 -11.63
N LEU A 8 1.69 -19.86 -10.63
CA LEU A 8 0.27 -19.58 -10.47
C LEU A 8 0.03 -18.10 -10.82
N ASP A 9 -0.91 -17.83 -11.73
CA ASP A 9 -1.35 -16.47 -12.08
C ASP A 9 -2.87 -16.39 -12.25
N SER A 10 -3.38 -15.28 -12.79
CA SER A 10 -4.81 -15.04 -12.96
C SER A 10 -5.51 -16.10 -13.82
N THR A 11 -4.78 -16.84 -14.66
CA THR A 11 -5.35 -17.96 -15.44
C THR A 11 -5.67 -19.18 -14.60
N ASN A 12 -5.08 -19.28 -13.40
CA ASN A 12 -5.33 -20.37 -12.44
C ASN A 12 -6.43 -20.02 -11.44
N LEU A 13 -6.96 -18.80 -11.48
CA LEU A 13 -8.00 -18.38 -10.56
C LEU A 13 -9.28 -19.17 -10.79
N VAL A 14 -9.80 -19.78 -9.73
CA VAL A 14 -11.12 -20.41 -9.76
C VAL A 14 -12.16 -19.29 -9.80
N GLN A 15 -12.99 -19.30 -10.83
CA GLN A 15 -14.07 -18.33 -11.02
C GLN A 15 -15.24 -18.66 -10.06
N ASP A 16 -15.05 -18.36 -8.78
CA ASP A 16 -16.06 -18.51 -7.71
C ASP A 16 -16.63 -17.16 -7.23
N GLY A 17 -16.12 -16.05 -7.78
CA GLY A 17 -16.52 -14.70 -7.41
C GLY A 17 -15.82 -14.14 -6.15
N TYR A 18 -15.01 -14.95 -5.46
CA TYR A 18 -14.32 -14.56 -4.23
C TYR A 18 -12.82 -14.33 -4.43
N ASN A 19 -12.28 -14.68 -5.61
CA ASN A 19 -10.86 -14.53 -5.95
C ASN A 19 -9.91 -15.12 -4.88
N SER A 20 -10.33 -16.20 -4.22
CA SER A 20 -9.64 -16.76 -3.05
C SER A 20 -8.99 -18.11 -3.31
N THR A 21 -9.30 -18.73 -4.46
CA THR A 21 -8.82 -20.07 -4.80
C THR A 21 -8.10 -20.07 -6.15
N TRP A 22 -6.88 -20.64 -6.19
CA TRP A 22 -6.12 -20.88 -7.42
C TRP A 22 -5.89 -22.38 -7.61
N LYS A 23 -6.12 -22.89 -8.81
CA LYS A 23 -5.98 -24.30 -9.16
C LYS A 23 -5.06 -24.47 -10.37
N TYR A 24 -4.01 -25.25 -10.19
CA TYR A 24 -3.15 -25.73 -11.28
C TYR A 24 -3.40 -27.21 -11.52
N SER A 25 -3.72 -27.56 -12.76
CA SER A 25 -3.89 -28.96 -13.18
C SER A 25 -2.64 -29.36 -13.96
N PHE A 26 -1.92 -30.36 -13.46
CA PHE A 26 -0.72 -30.84 -14.15
C PHE A 26 -1.09 -31.43 -15.51
N PRO A 27 -0.43 -31.01 -16.60
CA PRO A 27 -0.70 -31.56 -17.92
C PRO A 27 -0.21 -33.02 -18.01
N GLY A 28 -1.10 -33.92 -18.43
CA GLY A 28 -0.83 -35.36 -18.57
C GLY A 28 -1.55 -36.22 -17.52
N SER A 29 -2.22 -37.28 -17.96
CA SER A 29 -3.07 -38.14 -17.13
C SER A 29 -2.31 -39.23 -16.34
N ALA A 30 -1.05 -39.01 -15.98
CA ALA A 30 -0.17 -40.12 -15.55
C ALA A 30 0.61 -39.90 -14.25
N ALA A 31 0.31 -38.87 -13.46
CA ALA A 31 0.85 -38.77 -12.11
C ALA A 31 -0.16 -39.35 -11.11
N ASP A 32 -0.21 -40.68 -11.01
CA ASP A 32 -0.91 -41.35 -9.91
C ASP A 32 0.06 -41.37 -8.72
N PHE A 33 -0.18 -40.47 -7.76
CA PHE A 33 0.63 -40.34 -6.56
C PHE A 33 0.29 -41.48 -5.58
N LYS A 34 0.78 -42.69 -5.86
CA LYS A 34 0.67 -43.84 -4.93
C LYS A 34 1.86 -43.87 -3.98
N ASP A 35 1.59 -43.97 -2.67
CA ASP A 35 2.59 -44.09 -1.61
C ASP A 35 3.65 -42.97 -1.57
N VAL A 36 3.27 -41.75 -1.96
CA VAL A 36 4.15 -40.57 -1.98
C VAL A 36 3.59 -39.46 -1.09
N ALA A 37 4.48 -38.82 -0.32
CA ALA A 37 4.16 -37.66 0.50
C ALA A 37 4.62 -36.38 -0.22
N CYS A 38 3.66 -35.52 -0.55
CA CYS A 38 3.94 -34.19 -1.06
C CYS A 38 3.95 -33.18 0.10
N ALA A 39 5.02 -32.41 0.23
CA ALA A 39 5.12 -31.34 1.20
C ALA A 39 5.44 -30.02 0.50
N VAL A 40 4.80 -28.93 0.95
CA VAL A 40 5.10 -27.58 0.48
C VAL A 40 6.32 -27.08 1.24
N GLN A 41 7.40 -26.78 0.52
CA GLN A 41 8.64 -26.27 1.12
C GLN A 41 8.52 -24.80 1.56
N SER A 42 7.90 -23.96 0.72
CA SER A 42 7.69 -22.54 1.00
C SER A 42 6.59 -21.97 0.11
N ILE A 43 5.83 -21.02 0.66
CA ILE A 43 4.92 -20.16 -0.10
C ILE A 43 5.41 -18.74 0.09
N SER A 44 5.58 -18.00 -1.00
CA SER A 44 5.88 -16.57 -0.96
C SER A 44 4.78 -15.83 -1.69
N MET A 45 4.03 -15.01 -0.96
CA MET A 45 3.04 -14.10 -1.51
C MET A 45 3.51 -12.69 -1.23
N TYR A 46 3.58 -11.86 -2.27
CA TYR A 46 3.63 -10.42 -2.05
C TYR A 46 2.32 -10.04 -1.36
N ASN A 47 2.39 -9.29 -0.26
CA ASN A 47 1.19 -8.78 0.39
C ASN A 47 0.43 -7.95 -0.67
N SER A 48 -0.79 -8.39 -1.01
CA SER A 48 -1.59 -7.88 -2.12
C SER A 48 -2.68 -6.91 -1.67
N GLU A 49 -2.73 -6.60 -0.38
CA GLU A 49 -3.74 -5.69 0.14
C GLU A 49 -3.24 -4.25 0.06
N TYR A 50 -4.08 -3.40 -0.54
CA TYR A 50 -3.91 -1.96 -0.52
C TYR A 50 -4.22 -1.48 0.89
N ASN A 51 -3.32 -0.68 1.47
CA ASN A 51 -3.63 -0.02 2.74
C ASN A 51 -4.37 1.30 2.53
N ILE A 52 -4.39 1.81 1.30
CA ILE A 52 -5.18 2.96 0.86
C ILE A 52 -6.17 2.50 -0.22
N ASP A 53 -7.47 2.63 0.04
CA ASP A 53 -8.53 2.23 -0.89
C ASP A 53 -9.76 3.14 -0.76
N ALA A 54 -10.10 3.82 -1.85
CA ALA A 54 -11.21 4.77 -1.94
C ALA A 54 -12.60 4.12 -1.85
N ALA A 55 -12.73 2.82 -2.12
CA ALA A 55 -14.00 2.11 -2.13
C ALA A 55 -14.24 1.32 -0.84
N GLN A 56 -13.21 0.66 -0.34
CA GLN A 56 -13.27 -0.24 0.81
C GLN A 56 -13.01 0.46 2.14
N PHE A 57 -12.05 1.39 2.18
CA PHE A 57 -11.62 2.03 3.44
C PHE A 57 -11.92 3.53 3.52
N TRP A 58 -12.20 4.17 2.39
CA TRP A 58 -12.49 5.61 2.28
C TRP A 58 -11.39 6.47 2.91
N ASN A 59 -10.15 5.98 2.85
CA ASN A 59 -8.98 6.59 3.49
C ASN A 59 -7.99 7.19 2.48
N ASN A 60 -8.44 7.42 1.25
CA ASN A 60 -7.61 7.91 0.15
C ASN A 60 -7.52 9.45 0.08
N SER A 61 -8.26 10.18 0.92
CA SER A 61 -8.20 11.64 0.96
C SER A 61 -8.36 12.19 2.35
N PHE A 62 -7.68 13.31 2.61
CA PHE A 62 -7.81 14.08 3.84
C PHE A 62 -7.51 15.55 3.57
N LYS A 63 -7.89 16.40 4.51
CA LYS A 63 -7.71 17.85 4.43
C LYS A 63 -6.88 18.34 5.58
N VAL A 64 -6.04 19.33 5.31
CA VAL A 64 -5.24 19.99 6.32
C VAL A 64 -5.52 21.49 6.26
N GLU A 65 -5.87 22.06 7.40
CA GLU A 65 -5.95 23.51 7.56
C GLU A 65 -4.56 24.07 7.82
N VAL A 66 -4.15 25.02 7.00
CA VAL A 66 -2.88 25.71 7.11
C VAL A 66 -3.14 27.20 7.37
N PRO A 67 -2.43 27.83 8.32
CA PRO A 67 -2.54 29.26 8.54
C PRO A 67 -1.91 30.01 7.36
N THR A 68 -2.62 31.02 6.86
CA THR A 68 -2.14 32.01 5.89
C THR A 68 -2.20 33.40 6.52
N ALA A 69 -1.61 34.42 5.89
CA ALA A 69 -1.50 35.75 6.48
C ALA A 69 -2.89 36.35 6.79
N GLY A 70 -3.33 36.21 8.04
CA GLY A 70 -4.60 36.72 8.56
C GLY A 70 -5.82 35.78 8.41
N THR A 71 -5.69 34.62 7.75
CA THR A 71 -6.79 33.65 7.56
C THR A 71 -6.29 32.20 7.60
N THR A 72 -7.19 31.22 7.45
CA THR A 72 -6.84 29.82 7.22
C THR A 72 -7.14 29.44 5.78
N SER A 73 -6.35 28.52 5.24
CA SER A 73 -6.60 27.89 3.94
C SER A 73 -6.62 26.37 4.11
N THR A 74 -7.42 25.68 3.30
CA THR A 74 -7.54 24.22 3.37
C THR A 74 -6.82 23.60 2.19
N VAL A 75 -5.78 22.80 2.46
CA VAL A 75 -5.09 21.99 1.45
C VAL A 75 -5.68 20.60 1.46
N SER A 76 -6.16 20.14 0.30
CA SER A 76 -6.65 18.77 0.14
C SER A 76 -5.50 17.88 -0.33
N VAL A 77 -5.33 16.73 0.32
CA VAL A 77 -4.37 15.69 -0.07
C VAL A 77 -5.17 14.48 -0.53
N SER A 78 -4.88 14.02 -1.75
CA SER A 78 -5.45 12.80 -2.31
C SER A 78 -4.33 11.81 -2.65
N LEU A 79 -4.58 10.55 -2.35
CA LEU A 79 -3.74 9.41 -2.64
C LEU A 79 -4.51 8.50 -3.61
N PRO A 80 -3.87 7.98 -4.67
CA PRO A 80 -4.48 6.92 -5.45
C PRO A 80 -4.54 5.63 -4.62
N ASP A 81 -5.43 4.71 -5.00
CA ASP A 81 -5.53 3.41 -4.36
C ASP A 81 -4.24 2.62 -4.54
N GLY A 82 -3.76 2.00 -3.46
CA GLY A 82 -2.50 1.28 -3.50
C GLY A 82 -1.87 1.04 -2.13
N ARG A 83 -0.61 0.62 -2.15
CA ARG A 83 0.19 0.42 -0.94
C ARG A 83 1.20 1.54 -0.72
N PHE A 84 1.05 2.24 0.40
CA PHE A 84 1.89 3.37 0.77
C PHE A 84 2.61 3.14 2.09
N SER A 85 3.92 3.42 2.13
CA SER A 85 4.62 3.61 3.39
C SER A 85 4.34 5.00 3.98
N TYR A 86 4.62 5.23 5.27
CA TYR A 86 4.52 6.57 5.85
C TYR A 86 5.40 7.59 5.12
N THR A 87 6.55 7.18 4.60
CA THR A 87 7.43 8.04 3.79
C THR A 87 6.73 8.46 2.49
N ASP A 88 6.00 7.56 1.85
CA ASP A 88 5.27 7.87 0.61
C ASP A 88 4.09 8.80 0.88
N ILE A 89 3.35 8.58 1.97
CA ILE A 89 2.25 9.48 2.39
C ILE A 89 2.79 10.87 2.70
N ASN A 90 3.90 10.98 3.44
CA ASN A 90 4.53 12.27 3.74
C ASN A 90 4.99 12.99 2.47
N ARG A 91 5.51 12.27 1.47
CA ARG A 91 5.86 12.85 0.17
C ARG A 91 4.64 13.43 -0.55
N SER A 92 3.50 12.75 -0.50
CA SER A 92 2.25 13.25 -1.07
C SER A 92 1.75 14.51 -0.36
N ILE A 93 1.86 14.57 0.98
CA ILE A 93 1.56 15.78 1.77
C ILE A 93 2.46 16.93 1.33
N GLN A 94 3.78 16.70 1.28
CA GLN A 94 4.76 17.71 0.89
C GLN A 94 4.49 18.22 -0.53
N THR A 95 4.16 17.34 -1.47
CA THR A 95 3.82 17.70 -2.84
C THR A 95 2.57 18.58 -2.89
N ALA A 96 1.51 18.21 -2.15
CA ALA A 96 0.30 19.02 -2.06
C ALA A 96 0.58 20.40 -1.46
N PHE A 97 1.46 20.47 -0.46
CA PHE A 97 1.83 21.73 0.21
C PHE A 97 2.67 22.62 -0.69
N VAL A 98 3.63 22.05 -1.43
CA VAL A 98 4.41 22.80 -2.43
C VAL A 98 3.51 23.38 -3.51
N ASN A 99 2.57 22.59 -4.03
CA ASN A 99 1.62 23.04 -5.05
C ASN A 99 0.68 24.14 -4.52
N ALA A 100 0.32 24.09 -3.23
CA ALA A 100 -0.51 25.10 -2.58
C ALA A 100 0.29 26.31 -2.04
N GLY A 101 1.62 26.31 -2.12
CA GLY A 101 2.46 27.34 -1.50
C GLY A 101 2.47 27.32 0.04
N ALA A 102 2.02 26.22 0.65
CA ALA A 102 1.84 26.06 2.10
C ALA A 102 3.09 25.46 2.78
N TYR A 103 4.24 26.11 2.60
CA TYR A 103 5.51 25.71 3.22
C TYR A 103 6.33 26.94 3.59
N LEU A 104 7.26 26.78 4.54
CA LEU A 104 8.25 27.82 4.84
C LEU A 104 9.58 27.49 4.17
N THR A 105 10.39 28.51 3.91
CA THR A 105 11.75 28.33 3.41
C THR A 105 12.74 28.67 4.51
N ASN A 106 13.68 27.78 4.79
CA ASN A 106 14.76 28.08 5.72
C ASN A 106 15.79 29.04 5.08
N PRO A 107 16.72 29.62 5.85
CA PRO A 107 17.76 30.50 5.32
C PRO A 107 18.68 29.82 4.28
N SER A 108 18.70 28.49 4.22
CA SER A 108 19.43 27.69 3.24
C SER A 108 18.64 27.42 1.95
N GLY A 109 17.38 27.89 1.86
CA GLY A 109 16.52 27.72 0.70
C GLY A 109 15.75 26.38 0.65
N GLU A 110 15.76 25.60 1.72
CA GLU A 110 15.04 24.33 1.80
C GLU A 110 13.60 24.52 2.29
N ASN A 111 12.69 23.71 1.77
CA ASN A 111 11.28 23.72 2.18
C ASN A 111 11.13 23.01 3.53
N VAL A 112 10.53 23.72 4.49
CA VAL A 112 10.21 23.24 5.84
C VAL A 112 8.72 22.99 5.93
N PHE A 113 8.38 21.76 6.34
CA PHE A 113 7.00 21.30 6.55
C PHE A 113 6.80 20.96 8.02
N TYR A 114 5.71 21.44 8.62
CA TYR A 114 5.41 21.30 10.05
C TYR A 114 4.42 20.18 10.37
N ILE A 115 4.17 19.28 9.41
CA ILE A 115 3.29 18.14 9.59
C ILE A 115 3.98 16.92 9.01
N GLN A 116 4.13 15.91 9.84
CA GLN A 116 4.64 14.60 9.44
C GLN A 116 3.78 13.51 10.07
N LEU A 117 3.37 12.54 9.25
CA LEU A 117 2.78 11.31 9.71
C LEU A 117 3.87 10.30 10.05
N THR A 118 3.72 9.68 11.21
CA THR A 118 4.65 8.67 11.74
C THR A 118 3.88 7.47 12.27
N GLU A 119 4.55 6.33 12.34
CA GLU A 119 3.98 5.13 12.95
C GLU A 119 3.88 5.30 14.46
N ASN A 120 2.71 4.98 15.04
CA ASN A 120 2.58 4.79 16.47
C ASN A 120 2.52 3.29 16.79
N SER A 121 3.64 2.77 17.29
CA SER A 121 3.81 1.34 17.60
C SER A 121 2.94 0.84 18.75
N VAL A 122 2.35 1.73 19.56
CA VAL A 122 1.57 1.35 20.75
C VAL A 122 0.11 1.05 20.40
N VAL A 123 -0.45 1.78 19.43
CA VAL A 123 -1.88 1.70 19.07
C VAL A 123 -2.11 1.22 17.64
N LEU A 124 -1.04 0.81 16.94
CA LEU A 124 -1.09 0.38 15.53
C LEU A 124 -1.81 1.41 14.65
N CYS A 125 -1.63 2.69 14.96
CA CYS A 125 -2.26 3.82 14.26
C CYS A 125 -1.21 4.85 13.84
N CYS A 126 -1.61 5.81 13.01
CA CYS A 126 -0.73 6.93 12.66
C CYS A 126 -0.70 7.99 13.77
N SER A 127 0.46 8.57 14.03
CA SER A 127 0.62 9.75 14.87
C SER A 127 1.07 10.94 14.03
N ILE A 128 0.47 12.11 14.30
CA ILE A 128 0.86 13.38 13.71
C ILE A 128 1.94 14.01 14.59
N ARG A 129 3.07 14.33 13.99
CA ARG A 129 4.15 15.10 14.61
C ARG A 129 4.16 16.51 14.01
N PHE A 130 4.26 17.50 14.89
CA PHE A 130 4.42 18.92 14.56
C PHE A 130 5.86 19.37 14.81
#